data_AF-A0A0V8M524-F1
#
_entry.id   AF-A0A0V8M524-F1
#
_cell.length_a   1.000
_cell.length_b   1.000
_cell.length_c   1.000
_cell.angle_alpha   90.00
_cell.angle_beta   90.00
_cell.angle_gamma   90.00
#
_symmetry.space_group_name_H-M   'P 1'
#
loop_
_entity.id
_entity.type
_entity.pdbx_description
1 polymer ?
#
loop_
_entity_poly.entity_id
_entity_poly.type
_entity_poly.pdbx_seq_one_letter_code
_entity_poly.pdbx_strand_id
1 'polypeptide(L)'
;MLQELKIDTYKELGCFHGVRAGIAYHKALGVSTNTLVIELPEERNILSTRTGLGKARYILNTHIPPELWDFMHDNSADWQTAYSVVLEEVLKRYDTDLDNVSFLSTGVDQDNIAWAEETYEEFWVLAFATAGVKTNAMRIGCDEASGIERNGKFEKIGTINVILLTGSSLETPTLASSYI
;
A
#
# COMPACT_ATOMS: atom_id res chain seq x y z
N MET A 1 -8.86 21.16 -32.76
CA MET A 1 -9.49 20.89 -31.44
C MET A 1 -8.46 20.10 -30.66
N LEU A 2 -8.12 20.57 -29.46
CA LEU A 2 -6.90 20.24 -28.73
C LEU A 2 -6.64 18.74 -28.59
N GLN A 3 -5.38 18.34 -28.85
CA GLN A 3 -4.83 17.07 -28.38
C GLN A 3 -5.10 16.96 -26.87
N GLU A 4 -5.83 15.94 -26.46
CA GLU A 4 -5.88 15.52 -25.07
C GLU A 4 -4.43 15.32 -24.60
N LEU A 5 -3.98 16.20 -23.71
CA LEU A 5 -2.77 15.99 -22.93
C LEU A 5 -2.96 14.64 -22.24
N LYS A 6 -2.20 13.62 -22.65
CA LYS A 6 -2.01 12.41 -21.85
C LYS A 6 -1.43 12.87 -20.51
N ILE A 7 -2.28 13.09 -19.53
CA ILE A 7 -1.88 13.18 -18.14
C ILE A 7 -1.29 11.82 -17.85
N ASP A 8 -0.02 11.78 -17.47
CA ASP A 8 0.64 10.54 -17.12
C ASP A 8 -0.17 9.90 -15.99
N THR A 9 -0.80 8.75 -16.26
CA THR A 9 -1.65 8.05 -15.29
C THR A 9 -0.81 7.31 -14.24
N TYR A 10 0.48 7.64 -14.18
CA TYR A 10 1.45 7.02 -13.32
C TYR A 10 2.54 8.04 -12.93
N LYS A 11 2.87 8.09 -11.65
CA LYS A 11 3.99 8.87 -11.11
C LYS A 11 5.03 7.90 -10.55
N GLU A 12 6.21 7.88 -11.14
CA GLU A 12 7.32 7.08 -10.62
C GLU A 12 7.84 7.67 -9.30
N LEU A 13 8.05 6.80 -8.31
CA LEU A 13 8.73 7.15 -7.06
C LEU A 13 10.21 6.74 -7.11
N GLY A 14 10.52 5.62 -7.76
CA GLY A 14 11.88 5.19 -8.03
C GLY A 14 12.00 3.68 -8.29
N CYS A 15 13.25 3.27 -8.49
CA CYS A 15 13.66 1.88 -8.60
C CYS A 15 14.77 1.59 -7.58
N PHE A 16 14.52 0.69 -6.63
CA PHE A 16 15.37 0.41 -5.47
C PHE A 16 15.71 -1.06 -5.45
N HIS A 17 16.96 -1.43 -5.69
CA HIS A 17 17.37 -2.85 -5.70
C HIS A 17 16.50 -3.75 -6.61
N GLY A 18 15.99 -3.22 -7.72
CA GLY A 18 15.09 -3.92 -8.65
C GLY A 18 13.60 -3.85 -8.29
N VAL A 19 13.25 -3.30 -7.12
CA VAL A 19 11.87 -2.96 -6.74
C VAL A 19 11.47 -1.67 -7.42
N ARG A 20 10.41 -1.69 -8.23
CA ARG A 20 9.88 -0.50 -8.90
C ARG A 20 8.68 0.01 -8.12
N ALA A 21 8.71 1.27 -7.70
CA ALA A 21 7.63 1.89 -6.96
C ALA A 21 7.09 3.12 -7.69
N GLY A 22 5.77 3.27 -7.68
CA GLY A 22 5.10 4.44 -8.22
C GLY A 22 3.63 4.51 -7.85
N ILE A 23 2.97 5.58 -8.24
CA ILE A 23 1.56 5.86 -7.95
C ILE A 23 0.79 5.75 -9.25
N ALA A 24 -0.12 4.78 -9.34
CA ALA A 24 -1.08 4.69 -10.45
C ALA A 24 -2.31 5.53 -10.13
N TYR A 25 -2.65 6.48 -11.00
CA TYR A 25 -3.87 7.27 -10.92
C TYR A 25 -4.95 6.61 -11.77
N HIS A 26 -6.12 6.39 -11.19
CA HIS A 26 -7.19 5.62 -11.81
C HIS A 26 -8.57 6.08 -11.33
N LYS A 27 -9.62 5.49 -11.91
CA LYS A 27 -10.99 5.72 -11.47
C LYS A 27 -11.64 4.43 -10.99
N ALA A 28 -12.34 4.53 -9.87
CA ALA A 28 -13.24 3.50 -9.37
C ALA A 28 -14.65 4.09 -9.31
N LEU A 29 -15.62 3.45 -9.97
CA LEU A 29 -17.02 3.93 -9.99
C LEU A 29 -17.18 5.41 -10.40
N GLY A 30 -16.30 5.90 -11.29
CA GLY A 30 -16.27 7.29 -11.74
C GLY A 30 -15.58 8.27 -10.80
N VAL A 31 -15.16 7.84 -9.60
CA VAL A 31 -14.41 8.62 -8.62
C VAL A 31 -12.91 8.49 -8.88
N SER A 32 -12.20 9.63 -8.92
CA SER A 32 -10.74 9.64 -9.03
C SER A 32 -10.10 9.12 -7.75
N THR A 33 -9.13 8.23 -7.90
CA THR A 33 -8.30 7.75 -6.79
C THR A 33 -6.90 7.37 -7.28
N ASN A 34 -6.04 6.93 -6.37
CA ASN A 34 -4.70 6.48 -6.70
C ASN A 34 -4.24 5.29 -5.82
N THR A 35 -3.29 4.55 -6.35
CA THR A 35 -2.73 3.35 -5.73
C THR A 35 -1.22 3.39 -5.80
N LEU A 36 -0.56 3.26 -4.65
CA LEU A 36 0.86 2.94 -4.60
C LEU A 36 1.00 1.51 -5.11
N VAL A 37 1.81 1.35 -6.15
CA VAL A 37 2.17 0.07 -6.73
C VAL A 37 3.64 -0.16 -6.50
N ILE A 38 3.95 -1.24 -5.80
CA ILE A 38 5.30 -1.74 -5.61
C ILE A 38 5.41 -3.05 -6.39
N GLU A 39 6.16 -3.03 -7.48
CA GLU A 39 6.49 -4.21 -8.28
C GLU A 39 7.82 -4.78 -7.79
N LEU A 40 7.77 -6.02 -7.29
CA LEU A 40 8.94 -6.79 -6.92
C LEU A 40 9.61 -7.39 -8.16
N PRO A 41 10.94 -7.58 -8.14
CA PRO A 41 11.67 -8.19 -9.27
C PRO A 41 11.24 -9.64 -9.53
N GLU A 42 10.70 -10.31 -8.51
CA GLU A 42 10.17 -11.67 -8.55
C GLU A 42 9.06 -11.82 -7.49
N GLU A 43 8.32 -12.93 -7.55
CA GLU A 43 7.36 -13.27 -6.51
C GLU A 43 8.08 -13.58 -5.18
N ARG A 44 7.62 -12.98 -4.08
CA ARG A 44 8.25 -13.13 -2.75
C ARG A 44 7.24 -13.55 -1.69
N ASN A 45 7.73 -14.18 -0.63
CA ASN A 45 6.94 -14.42 0.57
C ASN A 45 6.56 -13.08 1.21
N ILE A 46 5.29 -12.97 1.61
CA ILE A 46 4.72 -11.78 2.23
C ILE A 46 3.93 -12.16 3.46
N LEU A 47 3.81 -11.22 4.38
CA LEU A 47 2.85 -11.28 5.47
C LEU A 47 2.17 -9.92 5.55
N SER A 48 0.84 -9.94 5.50
CA SER A 48 0.00 -8.76 5.51
C SER A 48 -1.08 -8.91 6.56
N THR A 49 -1.44 -7.80 7.22
CA THR A 49 -2.60 -7.74 8.13
C THR A 49 -3.91 -8.03 7.42
N ARG A 50 -3.95 -7.82 6.09
CA ARG A 50 -5.15 -7.94 5.27
C ARG A 50 -5.22 -9.28 4.54
N THR A 51 -4.16 -9.65 3.84
CA THR A 51 -4.13 -10.87 3.01
C THR A 51 -3.50 -12.08 3.72
N GLY A 52 -2.99 -11.90 4.94
CA GLY A 52 -2.32 -12.97 5.69
C GLY A 52 -0.94 -13.32 5.12
N LEU A 53 -0.46 -14.52 5.46
CA LEU A 53 0.76 -15.10 4.92
C LEU A 53 0.51 -15.60 3.50
N GLY A 54 1.40 -15.26 2.56
CA GLY A 54 1.26 -15.73 1.19
C GLY A 54 2.47 -15.37 0.33
N LYS A 55 2.23 -15.26 -0.97
CA LYS A 55 3.20 -14.78 -1.94
C LYS A 55 2.58 -13.70 -2.80
N ALA A 56 3.39 -12.73 -3.23
CA ALA A 56 2.97 -11.75 -4.21
C ALA A 56 4.17 -11.23 -4.99
N ARG A 57 3.90 -10.78 -6.22
CA ARG A 57 4.83 -9.96 -7.01
C ARG A 57 4.51 -8.47 -6.89
N TYR A 58 3.24 -8.12 -6.69
CA TYR A 58 2.81 -6.73 -6.53
C TYR A 58 2.26 -6.50 -5.13
N ILE A 59 2.69 -5.39 -4.53
CA ILE A 59 2.16 -4.88 -3.26
C ILE A 59 1.44 -3.56 -3.56
N LEU A 60 0.16 -3.49 -3.20
CA LEU A 60 -0.71 -2.36 -3.50
C LEU A 60 -1.14 -1.65 -2.21
N ASN A 61 -1.17 -0.33 -2.22
CA ASN A 61 -1.81 0.45 -1.17
C ASN A 61 -2.73 1.50 -1.81
N THR A 62 -4.03 1.30 -1.69
CA THR A 62 -5.02 2.07 -2.46
C THR A 62 -5.71 3.11 -1.61
N HIS A 63 -5.73 4.34 -2.10
CA HIS A 63 -6.54 5.40 -1.52
C HIS A 63 -8.04 5.09 -1.71
N ILE A 64 -8.81 5.15 -0.64
CA ILE A 64 -10.27 5.04 -0.65
C ILE A 64 -10.83 6.40 -0.21
N PRO A 65 -11.11 7.32 -1.16
CA PRO A 65 -11.70 8.60 -0.83
C PRO A 65 -13.12 8.45 -0.26
N PRO A 66 -13.63 9.46 0.48
CA PRO A 66 -14.95 9.41 1.12
C PRO A 66 -16.11 9.02 0.20
N GLU A 67 -16.05 9.42 -1.06
CA GLU A 67 -17.04 9.12 -2.09
C GLU A 67 -17.18 7.62 -2.39
N LEU A 68 -16.15 6.81 -2.07
CA LEU A 68 -16.19 5.36 -2.20
C LEU A 68 -16.60 4.65 -0.90
N TRP A 69 -16.73 5.35 0.23
CA TRP A 69 -16.98 4.69 1.52
C TRP A 69 -18.30 3.96 1.56
N ASP A 70 -19.37 4.54 1.04
CA ASP A 70 -20.69 3.87 1.04
C ASP A 70 -20.64 2.55 0.28
N PHE A 71 -19.92 2.51 -0.86
CA PHE A 71 -19.68 1.29 -1.61
C PHE A 71 -18.82 0.29 -0.82
N MET A 72 -17.74 0.76 -0.18
CA MET A 72 -16.83 -0.11 0.58
C MET A 72 -17.42 -0.65 1.89
N HIS A 73 -18.45 -0.01 2.44
CA HIS A 73 -19.18 -0.46 3.63
C HIS A 73 -20.49 -1.18 3.29
N ASP A 74 -20.82 -1.35 2.00
CA ASP A 74 -21.96 -2.15 1.59
C ASP A 74 -21.68 -3.63 1.85
N ASN A 75 -22.38 -4.19 2.83
CA ASN A 75 -22.25 -5.60 3.21
C ASN A 75 -23.02 -6.56 2.27
N SER A 76 -23.62 -6.06 1.19
CA SER A 76 -24.29 -6.89 0.19
C SER A 76 -23.30 -7.68 -0.68
N ALA A 77 -22.07 -7.18 -0.82
CA ALA A 77 -20.97 -7.84 -1.51
C ALA A 77 -19.85 -8.21 -0.51
N ASP A 78 -19.13 -9.29 -0.80
CA ASP A 78 -17.91 -9.59 -0.06
C ASP A 78 -16.80 -8.57 -0.39
N TRP A 79 -15.79 -8.51 0.48
CA TRP A 79 -14.69 -7.55 0.31
C TRP A 79 -13.88 -7.80 -0.96
N GLN A 80 -13.72 -9.05 -1.43
CA GLN A 80 -12.93 -9.35 -2.64
C GLN A 80 -13.64 -8.75 -3.85
N THR A 81 -14.96 -8.91 -3.94
CA THR A 81 -15.79 -8.30 -4.96
C THR A 81 -15.67 -6.77 -4.94
N ALA A 82 -15.78 -6.13 -3.77
CA ALA A 82 -15.65 -4.68 -3.66
C ALA A 82 -14.26 -4.18 -4.13
N TYR A 83 -13.19 -4.82 -3.69
CA TYR A 83 -11.84 -4.42 -4.08
C TYR A 83 -11.50 -4.75 -5.53
N SER A 84 -12.14 -5.75 -6.13
CA SER A 84 -11.96 -6.06 -7.56
C SER A 84 -12.45 -4.92 -8.43
N VAL A 85 -13.53 -4.25 -8.01
CA VAL A 85 -14.06 -3.04 -8.67
C VAL A 85 -13.12 -1.86 -8.45
N VAL A 86 -12.67 -1.63 -7.21
CA VAL A 86 -11.80 -0.48 -6.90
C VAL A 86 -10.43 -0.57 -7.58
N LEU A 87 -9.89 -1.78 -7.71
CA LEU A 87 -8.55 -2.02 -8.27
C LEU A 87 -8.57 -2.39 -9.76
N GLU A 88 -9.73 -2.44 -10.41
CA GLU A 88 -9.89 -3.00 -11.75
C GLU A 88 -8.88 -2.43 -12.77
N GLU A 89 -8.74 -1.11 -12.84
CA GLU A 89 -7.82 -0.45 -13.77
C GLU A 89 -6.34 -0.76 -13.46
N VAL A 90 -6.00 -0.87 -12.18
CA VAL A 90 -4.64 -1.21 -11.73
C VAL A 90 -4.33 -2.66 -12.06
N LEU A 91 -5.22 -3.60 -11.72
CA LEU A 91 -5.04 -5.02 -12.01
C LEU A 91 -4.88 -5.28 -13.52
N LYS A 92 -5.71 -4.63 -14.35
CA LYS A 92 -5.59 -4.67 -15.81
C LYS A 92 -4.26 -4.12 -16.31
N ARG A 93 -3.76 -3.02 -15.74
CA ARG A 93 -2.49 -2.41 -16.14
C ARG A 93 -1.30 -3.35 -15.95
N TYR A 94 -1.33 -4.16 -14.90
CA TYR A 94 -0.24 -5.06 -14.51
C TYR A 94 -0.47 -6.52 -14.90
N ASP A 95 -1.55 -6.80 -15.65
CA ASP A 95 -1.96 -8.13 -16.09
C ASP A 95 -1.97 -9.13 -14.91
N THR A 96 -2.69 -8.76 -13.84
CA THR A 96 -2.77 -9.51 -12.59
C THR A 96 -4.19 -9.48 -12.02
N ASP A 97 -4.41 -10.16 -10.90
CA ASP A 97 -5.70 -10.26 -10.20
C ASP A 97 -5.50 -10.17 -8.68
N LEU A 98 -6.60 -10.19 -7.93
CA LEU A 98 -6.53 -10.09 -6.47
C LEU A 98 -5.86 -11.29 -5.79
N ASP A 99 -5.78 -12.44 -6.45
CA ASP A 99 -5.16 -13.66 -5.89
C ASP A 99 -3.63 -13.59 -5.98
N ASN A 100 -3.09 -12.78 -6.89
CA ASN A 100 -1.65 -12.66 -7.16
C ASN A 100 -1.00 -11.39 -6.59
N VAL A 101 -1.73 -10.61 -5.78
CA VAL A 101 -1.24 -9.38 -5.16
C VAL A 101 -1.43 -9.37 -3.64
N SER A 102 -0.52 -8.71 -2.93
CA SER A 102 -0.84 -8.23 -1.58
C SER A 102 -1.41 -6.84 -1.69
N PHE A 103 -2.45 -6.54 -0.93
CA PHE A 103 -2.94 -5.17 -0.94
C PHE A 103 -3.45 -4.70 0.41
N LEU A 104 -3.39 -3.38 0.55
CA LEU A 104 -3.94 -2.59 1.64
C LEU A 104 -4.78 -1.46 1.05
N SER A 105 -5.57 -0.84 1.91
CA SER A 105 -6.39 0.32 1.61
C SER A 105 -6.16 1.39 2.66
N THR A 106 -6.27 2.65 2.30
CA THR A 106 -6.02 3.77 3.21
C THR A 106 -6.90 4.96 2.85
N GLY A 107 -7.21 5.81 3.83
CA GLY A 107 -7.84 7.11 3.58
C GLY A 107 -6.86 8.21 3.17
N VAL A 108 -5.58 7.86 2.97
CA VAL A 108 -4.53 8.80 2.56
C VAL A 108 -4.33 8.74 1.06
N ASP A 109 -4.41 9.89 0.42
CA ASP A 109 -3.99 10.07 -0.97
C ASP A 109 -2.51 9.69 -1.11
N GLN A 110 -2.19 8.82 -2.07
CA GLN A 110 -0.85 8.27 -2.25
C GLN A 110 0.19 9.31 -2.68
N ASP A 111 -0.22 10.51 -3.11
CA ASP A 111 0.73 11.62 -3.28
C ASP A 111 1.40 12.06 -1.97
N ASN A 112 0.84 11.67 -0.82
CA ASN A 112 1.40 11.93 0.50
C ASN A 112 2.18 10.73 1.06
N ILE A 113 2.52 9.73 0.24
CA ILE A 113 3.35 8.60 0.67
C ILE A 113 4.73 9.09 1.10
N ALA A 114 5.17 8.67 2.28
CA ALA A 114 6.56 8.81 2.71
C ALA A 114 7.29 7.50 2.46
N TRP A 115 8.55 7.57 2.05
CA TRP A 115 9.41 6.41 1.94
C TRP A 115 10.84 6.73 2.38
N ALA A 116 11.54 5.71 2.86
CA ALA A 116 12.93 5.80 3.25
C ALA A 116 13.61 4.44 3.00
N GLU A 117 14.90 4.50 2.70
CA GLU A 117 15.76 3.34 2.52
C GLU A 117 16.91 3.42 3.53
N GLU A 118 17.23 2.30 4.14
CA GLU A 118 18.41 2.13 4.98
C GLU A 118 19.21 0.93 4.50
N THR A 119 20.53 1.09 4.42
CA THR A 119 21.45 0.06 3.89
C THR A 119 22.60 -0.20 4.86
N TYR A 120 22.97 -1.46 5.04
CA TYR A 120 24.15 -1.88 5.81
C TYR A 120 24.81 -3.09 5.13
N GLU A 121 26.03 -2.90 4.63
CA GLU A 121 26.74 -3.94 3.84
C GLU A 121 25.87 -4.43 2.66
N GLU A 122 25.59 -5.73 2.56
CA GLU A 122 24.68 -6.30 1.55
C GLU A 122 23.19 -6.15 1.89
N PHE A 123 22.86 -5.73 3.11
CA PHE A 123 21.49 -5.65 3.59
C PHE A 123 20.87 -4.29 3.28
N TRP A 124 19.58 -4.33 2.96
CA TRP A 124 18.77 -3.13 2.80
C TRP A 124 17.37 -3.35 3.35
N VAL A 125 16.76 -2.25 3.80
CA VAL A 125 15.36 -2.16 4.20
C VAL A 125 14.76 -0.94 3.52
N LEU A 126 13.62 -1.13 2.87
CA LEU A 126 12.85 -0.07 2.23
C LEU A 126 11.48 0.01 2.90
N ALA A 127 11.12 1.18 3.38
CA ALA A 127 9.86 1.43 4.08
C ALA A 127 8.99 2.41 3.28
N PHE A 128 7.71 2.07 3.11
CA PHE A 128 6.68 2.98 2.61
C PHE A 128 5.62 3.16 3.71
N ALA A 129 5.28 4.40 4.03
CA ALA A 129 4.36 4.71 5.13
C ALA A 129 3.33 5.78 4.73
N THR A 130 2.07 5.51 5.08
CA THR A 130 0.99 6.50 5.05
C THR A 130 0.54 6.83 6.47
N ALA A 131 0.37 8.12 6.76
CA ALA A 131 -0.09 8.62 8.05
C ALA A 131 -1.00 9.83 7.87
N GLY A 132 -1.69 10.24 8.92
CA GLY A 132 -2.54 11.44 8.94
C GLY A 132 -4.04 11.18 9.14
N VAL A 133 -4.47 9.91 9.24
CA VAL A 133 -5.88 9.55 9.41
C VAL A 133 -6.07 8.77 10.71
N LYS A 134 -7.07 9.16 11.51
CA LYS A 134 -7.21 8.71 12.89
C LYS A 134 -7.98 7.39 13.07
N THR A 135 -8.77 6.95 12.09
CA THR A 135 -9.82 5.94 12.32
C THR A 135 -9.81 4.74 11.37
N ASN A 136 -8.86 4.65 10.42
CA ASN A 136 -8.97 3.72 9.29
C ASN A 136 -7.91 2.60 9.29
N ALA A 137 -7.26 2.32 10.43
CA ALA A 137 -6.19 1.33 10.52
C ALA A 137 -6.63 0.11 11.33
N MET A 138 -6.51 -1.09 10.75
CA MET A 138 -6.51 -2.33 11.52
C MET A 138 -5.17 -2.49 12.21
N ARG A 139 -5.18 -2.55 13.54
CA ARG A 139 -3.97 -2.74 14.36
C ARG A 139 -3.68 -4.23 14.51
N ILE A 140 -2.42 -4.62 14.35
CA ILE A 140 -1.98 -6.00 14.63
C ILE A 140 -1.34 -6.19 16.02
N GLY A 141 -0.71 -5.15 16.58
CA GLY A 141 -0.14 -5.19 17.93
C GLY A 141 -1.08 -4.67 19.01
N CYS A 142 -0.78 -4.96 20.28
CA CYS A 142 -1.46 -4.32 21.41
C CYS A 142 -0.92 -2.91 21.69
N ASP A 143 0.34 -2.67 21.36
CA ASP A 143 1.05 -1.44 21.68
C ASP A 143 0.47 -0.24 20.93
N GLU A 144 0.32 0.88 21.66
CA GLU A 144 -0.13 2.14 21.10
C GLU A 144 1.06 3.10 20.99
N ALA A 145 1.34 3.59 19.79
CA ALA A 145 2.16 4.78 19.67
C ALA A 145 1.40 5.97 20.28
N SER A 146 2.02 6.64 21.26
CA SER A 146 1.43 7.81 21.94
C SER A 146 1.37 9.05 21.06
N GLY A 147 2.17 9.10 19.99
CA GLY A 147 2.22 10.16 18.99
C GLY A 147 3.54 10.14 18.22
N ILE A 148 3.73 11.13 17.36
CA ILE A 148 5.04 11.44 16.76
C ILE A 148 5.64 12.64 17.48
N GLU A 149 6.93 12.58 17.77
CA GLU A 149 7.65 13.72 18.32
C GLU A 149 7.96 14.74 17.22
N ARG A 150 7.45 15.96 17.38
CA ARG A 150 7.77 17.11 16.52
C ARG A 150 8.20 18.26 17.40
N ASN A 151 9.43 18.73 17.21
CA ASN A 151 9.99 19.86 17.95
C ASN A 151 9.84 19.69 19.49
N GLY A 152 10.11 18.49 20.01
CA GLY A 152 10.01 18.19 21.45
C GLY A 152 8.57 18.01 21.98
N LYS A 153 7.56 17.90 21.11
CA LYS A 153 6.16 17.64 21.50
C LYS A 153 5.63 16.39 20.83
N PHE A 154 4.97 15.52 21.60
CA PHE A 154 4.26 14.37 21.06
C PHE A 154 2.89 14.79 20.52
N GLU A 155 2.71 14.66 19.21
CA GLU A 155 1.44 14.89 18.51
C GLU A 155 0.78 13.56 18.20
N LYS A 156 -0.48 13.37 18.61
CA LYS A 156 -1.24 12.16 18.27
C LYS A 156 -1.66 12.21 16.80
N ILE A 157 -0.90 11.51 15.96
CA ILE A 157 -1.17 11.34 14.54
C ILE A 157 -1.44 9.85 14.31
N GLY A 158 -2.51 9.54 13.59
CA GLY A 158 -2.78 8.15 13.21
C GLY A 158 -1.87 7.75 12.05
N THR A 159 -1.14 6.66 12.20
CA THR A 159 -0.54 5.93 11.08
C THR A 159 -1.60 4.99 10.50
N ILE A 160 -1.65 4.83 9.18
CA ILE A 160 -2.51 3.80 8.59
C ILE A 160 -1.68 2.60 8.19
N ASN A 161 -0.93 2.70 7.11
CA ASN A 161 -0.25 1.55 6.53
C ASN A 161 1.26 1.76 6.51
N VAL A 162 1.99 0.74 6.94
CA VAL A 162 3.44 0.61 6.81
C VAL A 162 3.71 -0.64 5.99
N ILE A 163 4.52 -0.51 4.94
CA ILE A 163 4.99 -1.61 4.10
C ILE A 163 6.51 -1.64 4.24
N LEU A 164 7.04 -2.76 4.70
CA LEU A 164 8.47 -2.98 4.87
C LEU A 164 8.94 -4.04 3.88
N LEU A 165 10.01 -3.73 3.16
CA LEU A 165 10.71 -4.65 2.28
C LEU A 165 12.13 -4.82 2.79
N THR A 166 12.69 -6.02 2.63
CA THR A 166 14.09 -6.29 2.96
C THR A 166 14.75 -7.08 1.84
N GLY A 167 16.04 -6.82 1.63
CA GLY A 167 16.89 -7.59 0.73
C GLY A 167 17.06 -9.05 1.14
N SER A 168 16.79 -9.38 2.40
CA SER A 168 16.92 -10.73 2.94
C SER A 168 15.73 -11.63 2.59
N SER A 169 16.01 -12.92 2.44
CA SER A 169 14.98 -13.95 2.38
C SER A 169 14.65 -14.41 3.79
N LEU A 170 13.43 -14.10 4.25
CA LEU A 170 12.93 -14.56 5.54
C LEU A 170 12.11 -15.84 5.35
N GLU A 171 12.44 -16.88 6.10
CA GLU A 171 11.58 -18.07 6.18
C GLU A 171 10.26 -17.70 6.87
N THR A 172 9.21 -18.48 6.61
CA THR A 172 7.87 -18.26 7.18
C THR A 172 7.87 -18.00 8.69
N PRO A 173 8.60 -18.77 9.54
CA PRO A 173 8.63 -18.51 10.97
C PRO A 173 9.27 -17.16 11.31
N THR A 174 10.34 -16.77 10.61
CA THR A 174 11.02 -15.48 10.80
C THR A 174 10.13 -14.33 10.35
N LEU A 175 9.43 -14.47 9.22
CA LEU A 175 8.48 -13.48 8.75
C LEU A 175 7.31 -13.32 9.73
N ALA A 176 6.78 -14.41 10.28
CA ALA A 176 5.75 -14.37 11.31
C ALA A 176 6.23 -13.67 12.58
N SER A 177 7.48 -13.90 12.99
CA SER A 177 8.07 -13.22 14.16
C SER A 177 8.29 -11.72 13.96
N SER A 178 8.22 -11.20 12.73
CA SER A 178 8.33 -9.74 12.47
C SER A 178 7.09 -8.93 12.88
N TYR A 179 6.00 -9.62 13.26
CA TYR A 179 4.74 -9.03 13.71
C TYR A 179 4.62 -8.88 15.23
N ILE A 180 5.60 -9.37 16.00
CA ILE A 180 5.56 -9.50 17.46
C ILE A 180 6.27 -8.31 18.13
#